data_AF-A0A1G2PNL7-F1
#
_entry.id   AF-A0A1G2PNL7-F1
#
_cell.length_a   1.000
_cell.length_b   1.000
_cell.length_c   1.000
_cell.angle_alpha   90.00
_cell.angle_beta   90.00
_cell.angle_gamma   90.00
#
_symmetry.space_group_name_H-M   'P 1'
#
loop_
_entity.id
_entity.type
_entity.pdbx_description
1 polymer ?
#
loop_
_entity_poly.entity_id
_entity_poly.type
_entity_poly.pdbx_seq_one_letter_code
_entity_poly.pdbx_strand_id
1 'polypeptide(L)'
;MPLQKKPKADLEKKCRKVLRTPASFAFFVAIHDFIKCIELNSALSAGLTHRIDINKDAKLPVKYGYLKQIYQGVRDSAGQSRGDLGHDRYMTVNDLRRIQNNETSENNSFWKKRELFRKLTAEVYERLNINLAEVESE
;
A
#
# COMPACT_ATOMS: atom_id res chain seq x y z
N MET A 1 2.85 -18.55 20.61
CA MET A 1 2.74 -17.32 19.80
C MET A 1 1.31 -16.81 19.92
N PRO A 2 1.03 -15.56 20.30
CA PRO A 2 -0.35 -15.15 20.52
C PRO A 2 -1.07 -15.00 19.18
N LEU A 3 -2.25 -15.62 19.09
CA LEU A 3 -3.15 -15.60 17.94
C LEU A 3 -3.39 -14.15 17.47
N GLN A 4 -3.09 -13.85 16.20
CA GLN A 4 -3.55 -12.61 15.56
C GLN A 4 -5.08 -12.66 15.46
N LYS A 5 -5.75 -12.16 16.49
CA LYS A 5 -7.20 -12.08 16.55
C LYS A 5 -7.65 -10.95 15.61
N LYS A 6 -8.26 -11.35 14.48
CA LYS A 6 -9.04 -10.55 13.50
C LYS A 6 -8.23 -9.77 12.45
N PRO A 7 -7.59 -10.46 11.47
CA PRO A 7 -6.89 -9.81 10.35
C PRO A 7 -7.76 -8.84 9.55
N LYS A 8 -9.07 -9.11 9.45
CA LYS A 8 -10.08 -8.24 8.84
C LYS A 8 -10.20 -6.88 9.54
N ALA A 9 -10.31 -6.88 10.87
CA ALA A 9 -10.46 -5.66 11.66
C ALA A 9 -9.19 -4.79 11.61
N ASP A 10 -8.02 -5.42 11.64
CA ASP A 10 -6.74 -4.71 11.49
C ASP A 10 -6.60 -4.10 10.09
N LEU A 11 -6.90 -4.87 9.05
CA LEU A 11 -6.85 -4.39 7.67
C LEU A 11 -7.81 -3.21 7.46
N GLU A 12 -9.05 -3.32 7.96
CA GLU A 12 -10.05 -2.26 7.90
C GLU A 12 -9.57 -0.99 8.62
N LYS A 13 -9.02 -1.14 9.84
CA LYS A 13 -8.46 -0.03 10.61
C LYS A 13 -7.36 0.69 9.82
N LYS A 14 -6.48 -0.05 9.16
CA LYS A 14 -5.40 0.53 8.33
C LYS A 14 -5.94 1.21 7.07
N CYS A 15 -6.91 0.62 6.38
CA CYS A 15 -7.58 1.24 5.23
C CYS A 15 -8.25 2.56 5.63
N ARG A 16 -9.08 2.55 6.68
CA ARG A 16 -9.73 3.78 7.20
C ARG A 16 -8.70 4.86 7.57
N LYS A 17 -7.55 4.47 8.13
CA LYS A 17 -6.44 5.41 8.43
C LYS A 17 -5.95 6.08 7.14
N VAL A 18 -5.70 5.34 6.06
CA VAL A 18 -5.29 5.92 4.77
C VAL A 18 -6.33 6.90 4.25
N LEU A 19 -7.61 6.50 4.22
CA LEU A 19 -8.69 7.31 3.67
C LEU A 19 -8.97 8.61 4.45
N ARG A 20 -8.64 8.64 5.74
CA ARG A 20 -8.82 9.84 6.59
C ARG A 20 -7.59 10.72 6.66
N THR A 21 -6.41 10.21 6.30
CA THR A 21 -5.17 10.98 6.43
C THR A 21 -5.14 12.07 5.34
N PRO A 22 -4.96 13.35 5.72
CA PRO A 22 -4.78 14.43 4.74
C PRO A 22 -3.52 14.21 3.91
N ALA A 23 -3.53 14.74 2.68
CA ALA A 23 -2.37 14.71 1.79
C ALA A 23 -1.14 15.31 2.49
N SER A 24 -0.15 14.48 2.76
CA SER A 24 1.08 14.80 3.48
C SER A 24 2.02 13.59 3.40
N PHE A 25 3.24 13.69 3.92
CA PHE A 25 4.08 12.51 4.06
C PHE A 25 3.43 11.41 4.94
N ALA A 26 2.67 11.80 5.96
CA ALA A 26 1.95 10.86 6.83
C ALA A 26 0.92 10.01 6.07
N PHE A 27 0.36 10.51 4.96
CA PHE A 27 -0.50 9.73 4.07
C PHE A 27 0.25 8.57 3.42
N PHE A 28 1.47 8.81 2.92
CA PHE A 28 2.31 7.75 2.35
C PHE A 28 2.77 6.74 3.41
N VAL A 29 3.04 7.20 4.64
CA VAL A 29 3.30 6.31 5.79
C VAL A 29 2.07 5.45 6.12
N ALA A 30 0.86 6.01 6.06
CA ALA A 30 -0.37 5.23 6.26
C ALA A 30 -0.54 4.14 5.20
N ILE A 31 -0.20 4.42 3.93
CA ILE A 31 -0.19 3.42 2.86
C ILE A 31 0.86 2.33 3.15
N HIS A 32 2.07 2.71 3.56
CA HIS A 32 3.09 1.74 3.97
C HIS A 32 2.56 0.81 5.08
N ASP A 33 1.92 1.35 6.11
CA ASP A 33 1.34 0.54 7.21
C ASP A 33 0.24 -0.42 6.73
N PHE A 34 -0.59 0.02 5.77
CA PHE A 34 -1.63 -0.80 5.16
C PHE A 34 -1.04 -1.97 4.37
N ILE A 35 -0.05 -1.70 3.51
CA ILE A 35 0.63 -2.74 2.73
C ILE A 35 1.39 -3.70 3.65
N LYS A 36 2.08 -3.20 4.68
CA LYS A 36 2.74 -4.02 5.69
C LYS A 36 1.77 -4.96 6.40
N CYS A 37 0.54 -4.52 6.69
CA CYS A 37 -0.50 -5.36 7.29
C CYS A 37 -0.90 -6.54 6.38
N ILE A 38 -0.97 -6.31 5.08
CA ILE A 38 -1.27 -7.36 4.09
C ILE A 38 -0.10 -8.34 4.02
N GLU A 39 1.12 -7.84 3.81
CA GLU A 39 2.32 -8.66 3.60
C GLU A 39 2.65 -9.55 4.83
N LEU A 40 2.36 -9.09 6.04
CA LEU A 40 2.56 -9.86 7.28
C LEU A 40 1.47 -10.90 7.56
N ASN A 41 0.40 -10.94 6.77
CA ASN A 41 -0.69 -11.88 6.94
C ASN A 41 -0.81 -12.79 5.72
N SER A 42 -0.44 -14.07 5.90
CA SER A 42 -0.41 -15.05 4.81
C SER A 42 -1.76 -15.26 4.14
N ALA A 43 -2.88 -15.19 4.88
CA ALA A 43 -4.22 -15.33 4.30
C ALA A 43 -4.58 -14.14 3.39
N LEU A 44 -4.25 -12.92 3.80
CA LEU A 44 -4.44 -11.72 2.97
C LEU A 44 -3.56 -11.75 1.72
N SER A 45 -2.28 -12.08 1.88
CA SER A 45 -1.34 -12.21 0.76
C SER A 45 -1.78 -13.31 -0.22
N ALA A 46 -2.23 -14.46 0.29
CA ALA A 46 -2.77 -15.54 -0.53
C ALA A 46 -4.04 -15.11 -1.28
N GLY A 47 -4.92 -14.31 -0.66
CA GLY A 47 -6.11 -13.75 -1.32
C GLY A 47 -5.80 -12.88 -2.54
N LEU A 48 -4.60 -12.27 -2.61
CA LEU A 48 -4.15 -11.55 -3.80
C LEU A 48 -3.69 -12.50 -4.92
N THR A 49 -3.11 -13.65 -4.55
CA THR A 49 -2.50 -14.61 -5.47
C THR A 49 -3.45 -15.71 -5.95
N HIS A 50 -4.40 -16.18 -5.13
CA HIS A 50 -5.17 -17.41 -5.40
C HIS A 50 -6.31 -17.22 -6.42
N ARG A 51 -6.76 -15.98 -6.63
CA ARG A 51 -7.87 -15.65 -7.55
C ARG A 51 -7.38 -14.93 -8.79
N ILE A 52 -6.35 -15.50 -9.42
CA ILE A 52 -5.61 -14.89 -10.53
C ILE A 52 -6.56 -14.40 -11.63
N ASP A 53 -7.58 -15.15 -12.02
CA ASP A 53 -8.42 -14.77 -13.16
C ASP A 53 -9.36 -13.60 -12.82
N ILE A 54 -10.07 -13.63 -11.69
CA ILE A 54 -10.90 -12.51 -11.21
C ILE A 54 -10.05 -11.26 -10.92
N ASN A 55 -8.84 -11.46 -10.38
CA ASN A 55 -7.92 -10.37 -10.04
C ASN A 55 -7.21 -9.79 -11.29
N LYS A 56 -7.02 -10.58 -12.35
CA LYS A 56 -6.46 -10.15 -13.64
C LYS A 56 -7.43 -9.21 -14.37
N ASP A 57 -8.71 -9.55 -14.42
CA ASP A 57 -9.74 -8.68 -15.02
C ASP A 57 -9.82 -7.32 -14.30
N ALA A 58 -9.69 -7.33 -12.97
CA ALA A 58 -9.68 -6.11 -12.16
C ALA A 58 -8.33 -5.35 -12.16
N LYS A 59 -7.30 -5.87 -12.85
CA LYS A 59 -5.90 -5.39 -12.83
C LYS A 59 -5.34 -5.22 -11.42
N LEU A 60 -5.80 -6.03 -10.46
CA LEU A 60 -5.46 -5.91 -9.04
C LEU A 60 -3.95 -6.05 -8.77
N PRO A 61 -3.19 -6.96 -9.42
CA PRO A 61 -1.73 -7.03 -9.23
C PRO A 61 -1.01 -5.74 -9.63
N VAL A 62 -1.45 -5.07 -10.70
CA VAL A 62 -0.88 -3.80 -11.15
C VAL A 62 -1.19 -2.69 -10.15
N LYS A 63 -2.45 -2.60 -9.70
CA LYS A 63 -2.90 -1.64 -8.70
C LYS A 63 -2.15 -1.79 -7.37
N TYR A 64 -2.02 -3.02 -6.90
CA TYR A 64 -1.24 -3.34 -5.70
C TYR A 64 0.25 -3.04 -5.88
N GLY A 65 0.80 -3.30 -7.07
CA GLY A 65 2.17 -2.94 -7.44
C GLY A 65 2.47 -1.45 -7.26
N TYR A 66 1.54 -0.56 -7.66
CA TYR A 66 1.69 0.87 -7.41
C TYR A 66 1.76 1.22 -5.92
N LEU A 67 0.95 0.58 -5.08
CA LEU A 67 1.02 0.79 -3.62
C LEU A 67 2.32 0.20 -3.02
N LYS A 68 2.83 -0.91 -3.58
CA LYS A 68 4.12 -1.49 -3.16
C LYS A 68 5.31 -0.58 -3.45
N GLN A 69 5.25 0.27 -4.47
CA GLN A 69 6.28 1.29 -4.70
C GLN A 69 6.37 2.27 -3.53
N ILE A 70 5.23 2.68 -2.96
CA ILE A 70 5.18 3.53 -1.76
C ILE A 70 5.75 2.78 -0.56
N TYR A 71 5.33 1.53 -0.35
CA TYR A 71 5.84 0.69 0.74
C TYR A 71 7.37 0.59 0.71
N GLN A 72 7.94 0.27 -0.46
CA GLN A 72 9.39 0.16 -0.62
C GLN A 72 10.07 1.53 -0.47
N GLY A 73 9.53 2.57 -1.12
CA GLY A 73 10.08 3.92 -1.08
C GLY A 73 10.11 4.55 0.30
N VAL A 74 9.05 4.38 1.11
CA VAL A 74 9.01 4.88 2.51
C VAL A 74 10.04 4.14 3.37
N ARG A 75 10.21 2.82 3.15
CA ARG A 75 11.22 2.03 3.87
C ARG A 75 12.63 2.49 3.53
N ASP A 76 12.89 2.78 2.26
CA ASP A 76 14.20 3.20 1.78
C ASP A 76 14.51 4.68 2.09
N SER A 77 13.49 5.54 2.18
CA SER A 77 13.68 6.94 2.57
C SER A 77 14.10 7.08 4.03
N ALA A 78 13.64 6.16 4.89
CA ALA A 78 14.00 6.09 6.31
C ALA A 78 15.36 5.44 6.59
N GLY A 79 15.95 4.75 5.60
CA GLY A 79 17.25 4.07 5.72
C GLY A 79 18.38 4.77 4.97
N GLN A 80 19.62 4.53 5.40
CA GLN A 80 20.80 4.79 4.56
C GLN A 80 20.93 3.62 3.58
N SER A 81 20.24 3.69 2.43
CA SER A 81 20.52 2.73 1.36
C SER A 81 21.97 2.92 0.90
N ARG A 82 22.82 1.92 1.17
CA ARG A 82 24.27 1.93 0.84
C ARG A 82 24.59 1.44 -0.57
N GLY A 83 23.60 0.99 -1.34
CA GLY A 83 23.79 0.46 -2.71
C GLY A 83 23.03 1.27 -3.77
N ASP A 84 23.43 1.10 -5.03
CA ASP A 84 22.69 1.61 -6.19
C ASP A 84 21.29 1.00 -6.20
N LEU A 85 20.27 1.86 -6.13
CA LEU A 85 18.87 1.47 -6.07
C LEU A 85 18.27 1.25 -7.48
N GLY A 86 18.97 1.64 -8.53
CA GLY A 86 18.42 1.80 -9.87
C GLY A 86 17.58 3.08 -9.99
N HIS A 87 17.40 3.55 -11.23
CA HIS A 87 16.78 4.85 -11.51
C HIS A 87 15.37 4.99 -10.90
N ASP A 88 14.48 4.03 -11.11
CA ASP A 88 13.07 4.13 -10.70
C ASP A 88 12.89 4.17 -9.17
N ARG A 89 13.67 3.36 -8.46
CA ARG A 89 13.63 3.28 -7.00
C ARG A 89 14.28 4.51 -6.37
N TYR A 90 15.37 5.02 -6.96
CA TYR A 90 15.96 6.29 -6.57
C TYR A 90 14.95 7.45 -6.74
N MET A 91 14.28 7.53 -7.89
CA MET A 91 13.28 8.57 -8.17
C MET A 91 12.11 8.51 -7.18
N THR A 92 11.65 7.31 -6.85
CA THR A 92 10.60 7.10 -5.83
C THR A 92 11.03 7.62 -4.45
N VAL A 93 12.24 7.27 -4.00
CA VAL A 93 12.78 7.74 -2.71
C VAL A 93 12.94 9.25 -2.71
N ASN A 94 13.45 9.83 -3.81
CA ASN A 94 13.63 11.27 -3.94
C ASN A 94 12.30 12.01 -3.86
N ASP A 95 11.28 11.55 -4.60
CA ASP A 95 9.94 12.12 -4.55
C ASP A 95 9.35 12.06 -3.13
N LEU A 96 9.48 10.94 -2.43
CA LEU A 96 8.97 10.80 -1.06
C LEU A 96 9.73 11.68 -0.06
N ARG A 97 11.07 11.82 -0.19
CA ARG A 97 11.88 12.73 0.65
C ARG A 97 11.49 14.19 0.47
N ARG A 98 11.22 14.61 -0.78
CA ARG A 98 10.75 15.97 -1.05
C ARG A 98 9.41 16.23 -0.36
N ILE A 99 8.47 15.29 -0.45
CA ILE A 99 7.19 15.38 0.28
C ILE A 99 7.41 15.43 1.80
N GLN A 100 8.35 14.63 2.33
CA GLN A 100 8.74 14.64 3.74
C GLN A 100 9.27 16.01 4.20
N ASN A 101 9.98 16.71 3.32
CA ASN A 101 10.51 18.06 3.55
C ASN A 101 9.51 19.18 3.20
N ASN A 102 8.22 18.86 3.09
CA ASN A 102 7.14 19.78 2.71
C ASN A 102 7.27 20.40 1.30
N GLU A 103 8.11 19.84 0.43
CA GLU A 103 8.18 20.21 -0.98
C GLU A 103 7.09 19.49 -1.78
N THR A 104 5.84 19.85 -1.50
CA THR A 104 4.67 19.26 -2.16
C THR A 104 4.33 20.05 -3.42
N SER A 105 4.60 19.48 -4.59
CA SER A 105 4.36 20.11 -5.90
C SER A 105 3.76 19.10 -6.87
N GLU A 106 2.95 19.56 -7.83
CA GLU A 106 2.41 18.72 -8.90
C GLU A 106 3.50 18.22 -9.89
N ASN A 107 4.73 18.73 -9.76
CA ASN A 107 5.91 18.19 -10.44
C ASN A 107 6.46 16.91 -9.80
N ASN A 108 6.02 16.58 -8.57
CA ASN A 108 6.34 15.33 -7.91
C ASN A 108 5.29 14.27 -8.30
N SER A 109 5.76 13.15 -8.87
CA SER A 109 4.88 12.13 -9.45
C SER A 109 3.97 11.49 -8.39
N PHE A 110 4.51 11.26 -7.19
CA PHE A 110 3.77 10.67 -6.08
C PHE A 110 2.75 11.65 -5.51
N TRP A 111 3.12 12.92 -5.36
CA TRP A 111 2.20 13.94 -4.89
C TRP A 111 1.02 14.11 -5.84
N LYS A 112 1.28 14.20 -7.16
CA LYS A 112 0.25 14.29 -8.20
C LYS A 112 -0.71 13.09 -8.18
N LYS A 113 -0.20 11.89 -7.87
CA LYS A 113 -0.97 10.64 -7.82
C LYS A 113 -1.59 10.33 -6.45
N ARG A 114 -1.51 11.22 -5.46
CA ARG A 114 -2.03 10.98 -4.09
C ARG A 114 -3.47 10.47 -4.05
N GLU A 115 -4.37 11.08 -4.84
CA GLU A 115 -5.78 10.68 -4.88
C GLU A 115 -5.99 9.36 -5.64
N LEU A 116 -5.13 9.06 -6.62
CA LEU A 116 -5.10 7.74 -7.22
C LEU A 116 -4.73 6.68 -6.17
N PHE A 117 -3.67 6.90 -5.39
CA PHE A 117 -3.27 5.95 -4.34
C PHE A 117 -4.35 5.76 -3.27
N ARG A 118 -5.09 6.82 -2.92
CA ARG A 118 -6.24 6.76 -2.01
C ARG A 118 -7.32 5.82 -2.56
N LYS A 119 -7.67 5.98 -3.84
CA LYS A 119 -8.64 5.10 -4.53
C LYS A 119 -8.16 3.65 -4.62
N LEU A 120 -6.90 3.44 -5.03
CA LEU A 120 -6.31 2.11 -5.12
C LEU A 120 -6.30 1.39 -3.76
N THR A 121 -6.07 2.12 -2.66
CA THR A 121 -6.13 1.55 -1.31
C THR A 121 -7.53 1.02 -0.99
N ALA A 122 -8.58 1.80 -1.30
CA ALA A 122 -9.96 1.36 -1.12
C ALA A 122 -10.27 0.11 -1.97
N GLU A 123 -9.92 0.14 -3.25
CA GLU A 123 -10.18 -0.99 -4.17
C GLU A 123 -9.48 -2.27 -3.73
N VAL A 124 -8.22 -2.18 -3.30
CA VAL A 124 -7.47 -3.35 -2.79
C VAL A 124 -8.12 -3.89 -1.52
N TYR A 125 -8.52 -3.01 -0.60
CA TYR A 125 -9.23 -3.40 0.61
C TYR A 125 -10.55 -4.11 0.31
N GLU A 126 -11.39 -3.56 -0.57
CA GLU A 126 -12.69 -4.15 -0.92
C GLU A 126 -12.53 -5.57 -1.46
N ARG A 127 -11.55 -5.79 -2.35
CA ARG A 127 -11.26 -7.11 -2.91
C ARG A 127 -10.79 -8.11 -1.85
N LEU A 128 -9.90 -7.68 -0.96
CA LEU A 128 -9.45 -8.52 0.16
C LEU A 128 -10.59 -8.84 1.14
N ASN A 129 -11.48 -7.88 1.38
CA ASN A 129 -12.62 -8.07 2.27
C ASN A 129 -13.64 -9.07 1.71
N ILE A 130 -13.91 -9.02 0.40
CA ILE A 130 -14.74 -10.02 -0.31
C ILE A 130 -14.12 -11.42 -0.14
N ASN A 131 -12.83 -11.56 -0.43
CA ASN A 131 -12.14 -12.84 -0.31
C ASN A 131 -12.17 -13.40 1.13
N LEU A 132 -12.02 -12.55 2.14
CA LEU A 132 -12.12 -12.97 3.54
C LEU A 132 -13.53 -13.44 3.90
N ALA A 133 -14.57 -12.77 3.41
CA ALA A 133 -15.95 -13.14 3.70
C ALA A 133 -16.35 -14.50 3.09
N GLU A 134 -15.79 -14.83 1.93
CA GLU A 134 -16.02 -16.13 1.28
C GLU A 134 -15.32 -17.27 2.03
N VAL A 135 -14.08 -17.08 2.49
CA VAL A 135 -13.36 -18.08 3.31
C VAL A 135 -14.02 -18.30 4.67
N GLU A 136 -14.69 -17.29 5.24
CA GLU A 136 -15.48 -17.45 6.48
C GLU A 136 -16.80 -18.22 6.26
N SER A 137 -17.22 -18.45 5.01
CA SER A 137 -18.48 -19.10 4.64
C SER A 137 -18.33 -20.57 4.18
N GLU A 138 -17.09 -21.05 4.05
CA GLU A 138 -16.71 -22.45 3.77
C GLU A 138 -16.38 -23.21 5.07
#